data_AF-A0A928JT15-F1
#
_entry.id   AF-A0A928JT15-F1
#
_cell.length_a   1.000
_cell.length_b   1.000
_cell.length_c   1.000
_cell.angle_alpha   90.00
_cell.angle_beta   90.00
_cell.angle_gamma   90.00
#
_symmetry.space_group_name_H-M   'P 1'
#
loop_
_entity.id
_entity.type
_entity.pdbx_description
1 polymer ?
#
loop_
_entity_poly.entity_id
_entity_poly.type
_entity_poly.pdbx_seq_one_letter_code
_entity_poly.pdbx_strand_id
1 'polypeptide(L)'
;MDKFDFLLKLEDALSGLPKEEICERISFYGEMIDDKIEDGKTEQQAVAEIGSVEEIAEQILKDIPLTKIVKQKIKPKKKLGAAAITLICVGSPVWFPVLISVLAVVFSLYFCLWTVVICLYAVSVSCFGLAVGSLFMAVGEITNGKVFEGIALIGAALLLIGLGILLFIFSNLAAKGVLILTKKMALAIKKLLIKKEEAK
;
A
#
# COMPACT_ATOMS: atom_id res chain seq x y z
N MET A 1 27.01 -29.26 47.36
CA MET A 1 25.84 -29.12 46.47
C MET A 1 25.17 -30.48 46.43
N ASP A 2 23.83 -30.53 46.47
CA ASP A 2 23.12 -31.79 46.27
C ASP A 2 23.01 -32.11 44.77
N LYS A 3 22.57 -33.34 44.45
CA LYS A 3 22.41 -33.80 43.06
C LYS A 3 21.40 -32.94 42.28
N PHE A 4 20.31 -32.54 42.94
CA PHE A 4 19.23 -31.82 42.31
C PHE A 4 19.65 -30.39 41.91
N ASP A 5 20.32 -29.69 42.81
CA ASP A 5 20.92 -28.38 42.60
C ASP A 5 22.01 -28.42 41.51
N PHE A 6 22.78 -29.50 41.42
CA PHE A 6 23.77 -29.68 40.36
C PHE A 6 23.10 -29.76 38.98
N LEU A 7 22.10 -30.63 38.83
CA LEU A 7 21.42 -30.85 37.55
C LEU A 7 20.61 -29.62 37.11
N LEU A 8 19.99 -28.90 38.05
CA LEU A 8 19.29 -27.65 37.76
C LEU A 8 20.23 -26.56 37.25
N LYS A 9 21.40 -26.39 37.87
CA LYS A 9 22.39 -25.40 37.40
C LYS A 9 22.99 -25.80 36.06
N LEU A 10 23.17 -27.09 35.81
CA LEU A 10 23.63 -27.60 34.52
C LEU A 10 22.60 -27.36 33.42
N GLU A 11 21.30 -27.53 33.71
CA GLU A 11 20.21 -27.19 32.79
C GLU A 11 20.21 -25.71 32.41
N ASP A 12 20.34 -24.83 33.41
CA ASP A 12 20.35 -23.38 33.20
C ASP A 12 21.58 -22.93 32.38
N ALA A 13 22.76 -23.49 32.68
CA ALA A 13 23.99 -23.24 31.93
C ALA A 13 23.91 -23.72 30.47
N LEU A 14 23.15 -24.78 30.19
CA LEU A 14 22.96 -25.35 28.86
C LEU A 14 21.72 -24.82 28.12
N SER A 15 20.99 -23.86 28.67
CA SER A 15 19.76 -23.27 28.10
C SER A 15 19.88 -22.72 26.67
N GLY A 16 21.10 -22.50 26.17
CA GLY A 16 21.40 -22.12 24.79
C GLY A 16 21.29 -23.25 23.74
N LEU A 17 21.11 -24.50 24.17
CA LEU A 17 21.13 -25.69 23.32
C LEU A 17 19.73 -26.25 23.01
N PRO A 18 19.61 -27.15 22.02
CA PRO A 18 18.42 -27.98 21.79
C PRO A 18 17.91 -28.65 23.07
N LYS A 19 16.59 -28.62 23.31
CA LYS A 19 15.98 -29.27 24.48
C LYS A 19 16.29 -30.76 24.56
N GLU A 20 16.32 -31.42 23.41
CA GLU A 20 16.63 -32.84 23.32
C GLU A 20 18.07 -33.14 23.78
N GLU A 21 19.03 -32.30 23.41
CA GLU A 21 20.44 -32.44 23.83
C GLU A 21 20.60 -32.08 25.32
N ILE A 22 19.89 -31.06 25.83
CA ILE A 22 19.90 -30.71 27.25
C ILE A 22 19.41 -31.90 28.10
N CYS A 23 18.29 -32.53 27.73
CA CYS A 23 17.77 -33.69 28.45
C CYS A 23 18.72 -34.88 28.43
N GLU A 24 19.36 -35.16 27.28
CA GLU A 24 20.33 -36.25 27.16
C GLU A 24 21.55 -36.02 28.08
N ARG A 25 22.08 -34.79 28.12
CA ARG A 25 23.22 -34.45 28.98
C ARG A 25 22.86 -34.50 30.46
N ILE A 26 21.70 -33.97 30.85
CA ILE A 26 21.23 -34.03 32.25
C ILE A 26 21.06 -35.48 32.70
N SER A 27 20.50 -36.35 31.85
CA SER A 27 20.35 -37.78 32.15
C SER A 27 21.70 -38.46 32.35
N PHE A 28 22.65 -38.23 31.44
CA PHE A 28 23.99 -38.82 31.50
C PHE A 28 24.76 -38.45 32.77
N TYR A 29 24.77 -37.16 33.14
CA TYR A 29 25.43 -36.73 34.38
C TYR A 29 24.65 -37.17 35.63
N GLY A 30 23.32 -37.28 35.54
CA GLY A 30 22.48 -37.84 36.59
C GLY A 30 22.82 -39.30 36.91
N GLU A 31 22.95 -40.13 35.87
CA GLU A 31 23.35 -41.54 35.99
C GLU A 31 24.77 -41.67 36.56
N MET A 32 25.72 -40.85 36.10
CA MET A 32 27.09 -40.89 36.64
C MET A 32 27.17 -40.47 38.12
N ILE A 33 26.29 -39.58 38.58
CA ILE A 33 26.18 -39.25 40.01
C ILE A 33 25.59 -40.45 40.77
N ASP A 34 24.58 -41.11 40.22
CA ASP A 34 23.94 -42.27 40.83
C ASP A 34 24.90 -43.45 40.98
N ASP A 35 25.68 -43.77 39.95
CA ASP A 35 26.70 -44.83 39.99
C ASP A 35 27.69 -44.61 41.16
N LYS A 36 28.10 -43.36 41.38
CA LYS A 36 29.00 -43.00 42.48
C LYS A 36 28.34 -43.07 43.85
N ILE A 37 27.04 -42.82 43.93
CA ILE A 37 26.26 -42.98 45.16
C ILE A 37 26.11 -44.47 45.48
N GLU A 38 25.88 -45.31 44.47
CA GLU A 38 25.82 -46.77 44.60
C GLU A 38 27.17 -47.37 45.05
N ASP A 39 28.30 -46.79 44.61
CA ASP A 39 29.66 -47.11 45.09
C ASP A 39 29.94 -46.67 46.55
N GLY A 40 28.94 -46.14 47.26
CA GLY A 40 29.01 -45.81 48.68
C GLY A 40 29.50 -44.39 48.99
N LYS A 41 29.54 -43.48 48.01
CA LYS A 41 29.86 -42.07 48.22
C LYS A 41 28.62 -41.27 48.62
N THR A 42 28.81 -40.22 49.41
CA THR A 42 27.71 -39.26 49.65
C THR A 42 27.47 -38.41 48.41
N GLU A 43 26.24 -37.94 48.19
CA GLU A 43 25.86 -37.13 47.02
C GLU A 43 26.81 -35.94 46.80
N GLN A 44 27.25 -35.32 47.89
CA GLN A 44 28.14 -34.16 47.88
C GLN A 44 29.55 -34.52 47.40
N GLN A 45 30.03 -35.72 47.73
CA GLN A 45 31.32 -36.23 47.27
C GLN A 45 31.25 -36.68 45.81
N ALA A 46 30.15 -37.32 45.40
CA ALA A 46 29.91 -37.73 44.02
C ALA A 46 29.90 -36.52 43.07
N VAL A 47 29.20 -35.44 43.45
CA VAL A 47 29.16 -34.17 42.70
C VAL A 47 30.53 -33.49 42.66
N ALA A 48 31.27 -33.48 43.77
CA ALA A 48 32.59 -32.84 43.82
C ALA A 48 33.64 -33.54 42.94
N GLU A 49 33.52 -34.85 42.74
CA GLU A 49 34.45 -35.65 41.93
C GLU A 49 34.11 -35.62 40.43
N ILE A 50 32.89 -35.21 40.06
CA ILE A 50 32.47 -35.09 38.66
C ILE A 50 32.97 -33.79 38.02
N GLY A 51 33.14 -32.74 38.83
CA GLY A 51 33.66 -31.44 38.38
C GLY A 51 32.67 -30.30 38.63
N SER A 52 33.10 -29.07 38.33
CA SER A 52 32.22 -27.90 38.44
C SER A 52 31.21 -27.84 37.30
N VAL A 53 30.04 -27.26 37.57
CA VAL A 53 28.95 -27.12 36.56
C VAL A 53 29.43 -26.29 35.38
N GLU A 54 30.25 -25.27 35.65
CA GLU A 54 30.77 -24.33 34.66
C GLU A 54 31.76 -25.01 33.69
N GLU A 55 32.68 -25.82 34.20
CA GLU A 55 33.64 -26.59 33.38
C GLU A 55 32.93 -27.59 32.47
N ILE A 56 31.93 -28.29 33.03
CA ILE A 56 31.13 -29.28 32.30
C ILE A 56 30.31 -28.59 31.21
N ALA A 57 29.66 -27.47 31.52
CA ALA A 57 28.91 -26.70 30.54
C ALA A 57 29.81 -26.18 29.41
N GLU A 58 31.01 -25.68 29.73
CA GLU A 58 31.95 -25.20 28.73
C GLU A 58 32.45 -26.32 27.81
N GLN A 59 32.71 -27.51 28.36
CA GLN A 59 33.11 -28.69 27.58
C GLN A 59 32.00 -29.15 26.63
N ILE A 60 30.75 -29.25 27.12
CA ILE A 60 29.59 -29.62 26.31
C ILE A 60 29.37 -28.63 25.16
N LEU A 61 29.53 -27.33 25.42
CA LEU A 61 29.39 -26.29 24.40
C LEU A 61 30.49 -26.34 23.33
N LYS A 62 31.72 -26.77 23.68
CA LYS A 62 32.82 -26.97 22.73
C LYS A 62 32.63 -28.21 21.85
N ASP A 63 32.07 -29.28 22.41
CA ASP A 63 31.91 -30.56 21.72
C ASP A 63 30.74 -30.59 20.72
N ILE A 64 29.79 -29.65 20.82
CA ILE A 64 28.64 -29.61 19.92
C ILE A 64 28.97 -28.83 18.64
N PRO A 65 28.89 -29.46 17.45
CA PRO A 65 29.13 -28.77 16.20
C PRO A 65 28.05 -27.69 15.97
N LEU A 66 28.49 -26.48 15.63
CA LEU A 66 27.63 -25.31 15.35
C LEU A 66 26.49 -25.60 14.35
N THR A 67 26.66 -26.58 13.48
CA THR A 67 25.65 -27.04 12.51
C THR A 67 24.39 -27.62 13.17
N LYS A 68 24.48 -28.25 14.34
CA LYS A 68 23.30 -28.71 15.11
C LYS A 68 22.54 -27.54 15.76
N ILE A 69 23.26 -26.53 16.25
CA ILE A 69 22.70 -25.34 16.91
C ILE A 69 21.92 -24.48 15.91
N VAL A 70 22.43 -24.32 14.69
CA VAL A 70 21.77 -23.54 13.63
C VAL A 70 20.55 -24.26 13.06
N LYS A 71 20.56 -25.60 12.96
CA LYS A 71 19.42 -26.37 12.43
C LYS A 71 18.13 -26.24 13.24
N GLN A 72 18.20 -26.00 14.55
CA GLN A 72 17.01 -25.87 15.40
C GLN A 72 16.55 -24.42 15.66
N LYS A 73 17.44 -23.42 15.61
CA LYS A 73 17.01 -22.00 15.65
C LYS A 73 16.18 -21.60 14.42
N ILE A 74 16.23 -22.40 13.36
CA ILE A 74 15.31 -22.33 12.21
C ILE A 74 14.15 -23.32 12.43
N LYS A 75 13.44 -23.23 13.56
CA LYS A 75 12.00 -23.57 13.53
C LYS A 75 11.34 -22.43 12.76
N PRO A 76 10.82 -22.66 11.54
CA PRO A 76 10.17 -21.59 10.79
C PRO A 76 9.02 -21.06 11.65
N LYS A 77 9.09 -19.76 11.98
CA LYS A 77 7.99 -19.02 12.60
C LYS A 77 6.70 -19.36 11.85
N LYS A 78 5.70 -19.81 12.62
CA LYS A 78 4.29 -20.04 12.25
C LYS A 78 4.01 -19.81 10.77
N LYS A 79 3.82 -20.91 10.02
CA LYS A 79 3.16 -20.86 8.71
C LYS A 79 1.86 -20.09 8.90
N LEU A 80 1.78 -18.85 8.41
CA LEU A 80 0.49 -18.22 8.15
C LEU A 80 -0.26 -19.24 7.29
N GLY A 81 -1.39 -19.74 7.80
CA GLY A 81 -2.08 -20.85 7.18
C GLY A 81 -2.27 -20.59 5.69
N ALA A 82 -2.18 -21.63 4.86
CA ALA A 82 -2.38 -21.51 3.42
C ALA A 82 -3.66 -20.71 3.10
N ALA A 83 -4.70 -20.83 3.93
CA ALA A 83 -5.91 -20.01 3.88
C ALA A 83 -5.66 -18.49 3.99
N ALA A 84 -4.80 -17.99 4.88
CA ALA A 84 -4.50 -16.56 5.01
C ALA A 84 -3.67 -16.05 3.82
N ILE A 85 -2.73 -16.86 3.32
CA ILE A 85 -1.95 -16.54 2.12
C ILE A 85 -2.85 -16.55 0.88
N THR A 86 -3.76 -17.52 0.76
CA THR A 86 -4.79 -17.55 -0.30
C THR A 86 -5.77 -16.39 -0.16
N LEU A 87 -6.19 -16.01 1.05
CA LEU A 87 -7.07 -14.85 1.26
C LEU A 87 -6.39 -13.55 0.84
N ILE A 88 -5.10 -13.39 1.16
CA ILE A 88 -4.28 -12.24 0.75
C ILE A 88 -3.97 -12.29 -0.74
N CYS A 89 -3.75 -13.47 -1.32
CA CYS A 89 -3.45 -13.67 -2.74
C CYS A 89 -4.69 -13.62 -3.63
N VAL A 90 -5.90 -13.80 -3.10
CA VAL A 90 -7.18 -13.50 -3.77
C VAL A 90 -7.57 -12.05 -3.53
N GLY A 91 -7.26 -11.48 -2.36
CA GLY A 91 -7.46 -10.06 -2.08
C GLY A 91 -6.59 -9.16 -2.95
N SER A 92 -5.28 -9.39 -3.01
CA SER A 92 -4.29 -8.60 -3.75
C SER A 92 -4.62 -8.35 -5.24
N PRO A 93 -5.03 -9.37 -6.03
CA PRO A 93 -5.47 -9.17 -7.41
C PRO A 93 -6.87 -8.59 -7.53
N VAL A 94 -7.64 -8.43 -6.45
CA VAL A 94 -8.95 -7.74 -6.44
C VAL A 94 -8.80 -6.26 -6.09
N TRP A 95 -7.89 -5.90 -5.19
CA TRP A 95 -7.61 -4.49 -4.86
C TRP A 95 -7.04 -3.72 -6.05
N PHE A 96 -6.20 -4.36 -6.87
CA PHE A 96 -5.61 -3.74 -8.06
C PHE A 96 -6.64 -3.29 -9.12
N PRO A 97 -7.56 -4.16 -9.61
CA PRO A 97 -8.60 -3.75 -10.54
C PRO A 97 -9.63 -2.82 -9.90
N VAL A 98 -9.92 -2.93 -8.61
CA VAL A 98 -10.79 -1.97 -7.90
C VAL A 98 -10.16 -0.57 -7.88
N LEU A 99 -8.87 -0.47 -7.57
CA LEU A 99 -8.14 0.80 -7.60
C LEU A 99 -8.15 1.41 -9.01
N ILE A 100 -7.87 0.59 -10.03
CA ILE A 100 -7.93 1.01 -11.43
C ILE A 100 -9.34 1.47 -11.83
N SER A 101 -10.37 0.76 -11.40
CA SER A 101 -11.77 1.12 -11.69
C SER A 101 -12.13 2.47 -11.09
N VAL A 102 -11.76 2.71 -9.83
CA VAL A 102 -11.98 4.01 -9.16
C VAL A 102 -11.23 5.13 -9.88
N LEU A 103 -9.97 4.91 -10.26
CA LEU A 103 -9.18 5.86 -11.06
C LEU A 103 -9.83 6.15 -12.42
N ALA A 104 -10.31 5.12 -13.11
CA ALA A 104 -10.98 5.26 -14.40
C ALA A 104 -12.27 6.07 -14.28
N VAL A 105 -13.07 5.85 -13.23
CA VAL A 105 -14.30 6.63 -12.97
C VAL A 105 -13.97 8.09 -12.71
N VAL A 106 -12.98 8.38 -11.86
CA VAL A 106 -12.55 9.77 -11.58
C VAL A 106 -12.04 10.45 -12.86
N PHE A 107 -11.25 9.73 -13.66
CA PHE A 107 -10.73 10.26 -14.92
C PHE A 107 -11.84 10.50 -15.95
N SER A 108 -12.82 9.59 -16.03
CA SER A 108 -13.99 9.74 -16.91
C SER A 108 -14.83 10.95 -16.51
N LEU A 109 -15.09 11.15 -15.22
CA LEU A 109 -15.79 12.34 -14.71
C LEU A 109 -15.04 13.62 -15.06
N TYR A 110 -13.72 13.63 -14.89
CA TYR A 110 -12.88 14.77 -15.27
C TYR A 110 -12.97 15.06 -16.78
N PHE A 111 -12.89 14.03 -17.63
CA PHE A 111 -13.02 14.18 -19.08
C PHE A 111 -14.40 14.69 -19.49
N CYS A 112 -15.45 14.20 -18.82
CA CYS A 112 -16.83 14.66 -19.03
C CYS A 112 -16.96 16.16 -18.75
N LEU A 113 -16.38 16.67 -17.65
CA LEU A 113 -16.37 18.10 -17.34
C LEU A 113 -15.69 18.92 -18.45
N TRP A 114 -14.55 18.44 -18.97
CA TRP A 114 -13.86 19.10 -20.08
C TRP A 114 -14.62 19.03 -21.40
N THR A 115 -15.31 17.91 -21.67
CA THR A 115 -16.13 17.76 -22.87
C THR A 115 -17.27 18.76 -22.88
N VAL A 116 -17.93 19.00 -21.74
CA VAL A 116 -18.97 20.03 -21.63
C VAL A 116 -18.40 21.42 -21.97
N VAL A 117 -17.21 21.75 -21.47
CA VAL A 117 -16.53 23.02 -21.80
C VAL A 117 -16.25 23.10 -23.31
N ILE A 118 -15.72 22.04 -23.92
CA ILE A 118 -15.44 21.98 -25.36
C ILE A 118 -16.73 22.14 -26.17
N CYS A 119 -17.83 21.48 -25.78
CA CYS A 119 -19.12 21.62 -26.43
C CYS A 119 -19.63 23.07 -26.39
N LEU A 120 -19.50 23.76 -25.27
CA LEU A 120 -19.89 25.16 -25.16
C LEU A 120 -19.06 26.07 -26.09
N TYR A 121 -17.75 25.83 -26.20
CA TYR A 121 -16.90 26.52 -27.18
C TYR A 121 -17.29 26.18 -28.62
N ALA A 122 -17.58 24.91 -28.92
CA ALA A 122 -18.01 24.49 -30.26
C ALA A 122 -19.30 25.20 -30.68
N VAL A 123 -20.31 25.25 -29.81
CA VAL A 123 -21.57 25.99 -30.06
C VAL A 123 -21.30 27.47 -30.27
N SER A 124 -20.39 28.06 -29.49
CA SER A 124 -20.01 29.47 -29.65
C SER A 124 -19.41 29.72 -31.05
N VAL A 125 -18.46 28.89 -31.48
CA VAL A 125 -17.84 28.98 -32.81
C VAL A 125 -18.86 28.75 -33.92
N SER A 126 -19.77 27.79 -33.76
CA SER A 126 -20.85 27.55 -34.72
C SER A 126 -21.78 28.76 -34.85
N CYS A 127 -22.11 29.45 -33.75
CA CYS A 127 -22.91 30.68 -33.80
C CYS A 127 -22.21 31.78 -34.61
N PHE A 128 -20.90 31.96 -34.44
CA PHE A 128 -20.13 32.92 -35.25
C PHE A 128 -20.07 32.50 -36.72
N GLY A 129 -19.86 31.21 -37.00
CA GLY A 129 -19.85 30.68 -38.38
C GLY A 129 -21.19 30.90 -39.08
N LEU A 130 -22.30 30.63 -38.41
CA LEU A 130 -23.64 30.87 -38.93
C LEU A 130 -23.92 32.37 -39.13
N ALA A 131 -23.48 33.22 -38.20
CA ALA A 131 -23.63 34.66 -38.36
C ALA A 131 -22.90 35.18 -39.61
N VAL A 132 -21.63 34.77 -39.80
CA VAL A 132 -20.86 35.15 -40.99
C VAL A 132 -21.52 34.60 -42.26
N GLY A 133 -21.94 33.33 -42.27
CA GLY A 133 -22.65 32.73 -43.41
C GLY A 133 -23.97 33.46 -43.75
N SER A 134 -24.72 33.86 -42.72
CA SER A 134 -25.96 34.62 -42.92
C SER A 134 -25.74 36.03 -43.48
N LEU A 135 -24.63 36.69 -43.14
CA LEU A 135 -24.25 37.97 -43.75
C LEU A 135 -23.91 37.82 -45.24
N PHE A 136 -23.19 36.76 -45.61
CA PHE A 136 -22.90 36.48 -47.03
C PHE A 136 -24.17 36.20 -47.83
N MET A 137 -25.09 35.38 -47.27
CA MET A 137 -26.38 35.12 -47.92
C MET A 137 -27.25 36.38 -48.01
N ALA A 138 -27.24 37.24 -46.99
CA ALA A 138 -27.98 38.50 -47.00
C ALA A 138 -27.56 39.41 -48.17
N VAL A 139 -26.26 39.52 -48.45
CA VAL A 139 -25.77 40.31 -49.59
C VAL A 139 -26.31 39.74 -50.91
N GLY A 140 -26.31 38.41 -51.06
CA GLY A 140 -26.87 37.73 -52.23
C GLY A 140 -28.36 38.04 -52.45
N GLU A 141 -29.19 37.92 -51.41
CA GLU A 141 -30.63 38.20 -51.52
C GLU A 141 -30.94 39.67 -51.81
N ILE A 142 -30.15 40.62 -51.25
CA ILE A 142 -30.28 42.05 -51.57
C ILE A 142 -29.98 42.31 -53.04
N THR A 143 -28.93 41.69 -53.59
CA THR A 143 -28.59 41.84 -55.02
C THR A 143 -29.64 41.22 -55.96
N ASN A 144 -30.39 40.23 -55.48
CA ASN A 144 -31.50 39.60 -56.21
C ASN A 144 -32.85 40.35 -56.07
N GLY A 145 -32.85 41.52 -55.44
CA GLY A 145 -34.05 42.37 -55.30
C GLY A 145 -34.95 42.01 -54.11
N LYS A 146 -34.61 40.99 -53.30
CA LYS A 146 -35.35 40.62 -52.08
C LYS A 146 -34.79 41.32 -50.85
N VAL A 147 -34.90 42.65 -50.85
CA VAL A 147 -34.29 43.51 -49.83
C VAL A 147 -34.80 43.22 -48.41
N PHE A 148 -36.09 42.91 -48.26
CA PHE A 148 -36.68 42.62 -46.94
C PHE A 148 -36.11 41.33 -46.31
N GLU A 149 -35.91 40.29 -47.13
CA GLU A 149 -35.36 38.99 -46.69
C GLU A 149 -33.87 39.14 -46.32
N GLY A 150 -33.11 39.93 -47.09
CA GLY A 150 -31.72 40.26 -46.78
C GLY A 150 -31.55 41.05 -45.48
N ILE A 151 -32.40 42.05 -45.21
CA ILE A 151 -32.36 42.81 -43.94
C ILE A 151 -32.69 41.90 -42.75
N ALA A 152 -33.68 41.00 -42.90
CA ALA A 152 -34.01 40.03 -41.86
C ALA A 152 -32.83 39.09 -41.53
N LEU A 153 -32.08 38.65 -42.54
CA LEU A 153 -30.88 37.82 -42.38
C LEU A 153 -29.74 38.59 -41.66
N ILE A 154 -29.56 39.88 -41.93
CA ILE A 154 -28.59 40.73 -41.19
C ILE A 154 -28.99 40.85 -39.72
N GLY A 155 -30.29 41.02 -39.43
CA GLY A 155 -30.81 41.05 -38.06
C GLY A 155 -30.55 39.73 -37.33
N ALA A 156 -30.79 38.60 -38.00
CA ALA A 156 -30.49 37.27 -37.47
C ALA A 156 -28.98 37.07 -37.21
N ALA A 157 -28.12 37.56 -38.11
CA ALA A 157 -26.67 37.51 -37.93
C ALA A 157 -26.22 38.25 -36.67
N LEU A 158 -26.75 39.45 -36.44
CA LEU A 158 -26.41 40.26 -35.27
C LEU A 158 -26.85 39.60 -33.96
N LEU A 159 -28.03 38.97 -33.94
CA LEU A 159 -28.51 38.20 -32.80
C LEU A 159 -27.61 36.98 -32.52
N LEU A 160 -27.19 36.26 -33.56
CA LEU A 160 -26.29 35.11 -33.42
C LEU A 160 -24.89 35.52 -32.92
N ILE A 161 -24.37 36.69 -33.33
CA ILE A 161 -23.12 37.25 -32.80
C ILE A 161 -23.28 37.57 -31.31
N GLY A 162 -24.37 38.24 -30.94
CA GLY A 162 -24.67 38.57 -29.54
C GLY A 162 -24.76 37.31 -28.66
N LEU A 163 -25.45 36.28 -29.15
CA LEU A 163 -25.55 34.98 -28.47
C LEU A 163 -24.17 34.29 -28.38
N GLY A 164 -23.38 34.31 -29.46
CA GLY A 164 -22.04 33.73 -29.50
C GLY A 164 -21.09 34.35 -28.48
N ILE A 165 -21.12 35.69 -28.32
CA ILE A 165 -20.30 36.39 -27.32
C ILE A 165 -20.75 36.02 -25.89
N LEU A 166 -22.06 35.97 -25.64
CA LEU A 166 -22.59 35.60 -24.32
C LEU A 166 -22.19 34.17 -23.93
N LEU A 167 -22.33 33.22 -24.87
CA LEU A 167 -21.92 31.83 -24.68
C LEU A 167 -20.41 31.70 -24.50
N PHE A 168 -19.61 32.51 -25.18
CA PHE A 168 -18.16 32.53 -25.01
C PHE A 168 -17.76 32.99 -23.61
N ILE A 169 -18.39 34.04 -23.07
CA ILE A 169 -18.15 34.49 -21.69
C ILE A 169 -18.54 33.40 -20.69
N PHE A 170 -19.70 32.77 -20.89
CA PHE A 170 -20.17 31.67 -20.04
C PHE A 170 -19.22 30.47 -20.09
N SER A 171 -18.74 30.10 -21.27
CA SER A 171 -17.74 29.04 -21.46
C SER A 171 -16.45 29.33 -20.69
N ASN A 172 -15.98 30.57 -20.73
CA ASN A 172 -14.77 31.00 -20.04
C ASN A 172 -14.96 30.97 -18.50
N LEU A 173 -16.16 31.29 -18.03
CA LEU A 173 -16.53 31.16 -16.61
C LEU A 173 -16.58 29.69 -16.18
N ALA A 174 -17.19 28.83 -16.98
CA ALA A 174 -17.25 27.38 -16.73
C ALA A 174 -15.85 26.77 -16.69
N ALA A 175 -14.97 27.11 -17.64
CA ALA A 175 -13.58 26.67 -17.67
C ALA A 175 -12.80 27.12 -16.42
N LYS A 176 -12.96 28.38 -16.00
CA LYS A 176 -12.37 28.89 -14.74
C LYS A 176 -12.91 28.12 -13.53
N GLY A 177 -14.20 27.81 -13.49
CA GLY A 177 -14.82 27.01 -12.44
C GLY A 177 -14.19 25.62 -12.31
N VAL A 178 -14.05 24.91 -13.44
CA VAL A 178 -13.40 23.59 -13.49
C VAL A 178 -11.94 23.66 -13.03
N LEU A 179 -11.18 24.69 -13.42
CA LEU A 179 -9.81 24.89 -12.98
C LEU A 179 -9.69 25.18 -11.48
N ILE A 180 -10.58 26.01 -10.92
CA ILE A 180 -10.61 26.30 -9.48
C ILE A 180 -10.92 25.03 -8.69
N LEU A 181 -11.91 24.24 -9.14
CA LEU A 181 -12.25 22.97 -8.52
C LEU A 181 -11.05 22.01 -8.52
N THR A 182 -10.36 21.90 -9.66
CA THR A 182 -9.14 21.09 -9.81
C THR A 182 -8.04 21.53 -8.85
N LYS A 183 -7.77 22.84 -8.75
CA LYS A 183 -6.79 23.39 -7.80
C LYS A 183 -7.17 23.08 -6.34
N LYS A 184 -8.45 23.23 -5.96
CA LYS A 184 -8.92 22.91 -4.61
C LYS A 184 -8.73 21.43 -4.28
N MET A 185 -9.06 20.53 -5.20
CA MET A 185 -8.85 19.08 -5.00
C MET A 185 -7.37 18.74 -4.87
N ALA A 186 -6.51 19.28 -5.74
CA ALA A 186 -5.06 19.07 -5.66
C ALA A 186 -4.47 19.56 -4.33
N LEU A 187 -4.90 20.73 -3.85
CA LEU A 187 -4.48 21.26 -2.55
C LEU A 187 -5.00 20.41 -1.38
N ALA A 188 -6.23 19.88 -1.46
CA ALA A 188 -6.78 18.99 -0.44
C ALA A 188 -6.00 17.69 -0.35
N ILE A 189 -5.67 17.07 -1.50
CA ILE A 189 -4.83 15.87 -1.56
C ILE A 189 -3.44 16.16 -0.97
N LYS A 190 -2.80 17.27 -1.36
CA LYS A 190 -1.50 17.68 -0.81
C LYS A 190 -1.56 17.85 0.72
N LYS A 191 -2.60 18.50 1.24
CA LYS A 191 -2.79 18.66 2.70
C LYS A 191 -2.97 17.32 3.42
N LEU A 192 -3.73 16.39 2.84
CA LEU A 192 -3.93 15.05 3.42
C LEU A 192 -2.64 14.23 3.43
N LEU A 193 -1.82 14.34 2.39
CA LEU A 193 -0.52 13.66 2.33
C LEU A 193 0.46 14.22 3.37
N ILE A 194 0.60 15.53 3.47
CA ILE A 194 1.51 16.18 4.44
C ILE A 194 1.07 15.87 5.88
N LYS A 195 -0.23 15.94 6.18
CA LYS A 195 -0.76 15.59 7.53
C LYS A 195 -0.46 14.15 7.92
N LYS A 196 -0.32 13.24 6.96
CA LYS A 196 0.01 11.83 7.21
C LYS A 196 1.50 11.63 7.50
N GLU A 197 2.38 12.48 6.98
CA GLU A 197 3.83 12.44 7.28
C GLU A 197 4.15 12.99 8.68
N GLU A 198 3.43 14.01 9.15
CA GLU A 198 3.65 14.56 10.50
C GLU A 198 3.11 13.67 11.64
N ALA A 199 2.27 12.68 11.33
CA ALA A 199 1.65 11.79 12.32
C ALA A 199 2.43 10.48 12.55
N LYS A 200 3.65 10.35 12.01
CA LYS A 200 4.44 9.12 12.01
C LYS A 200 5.82 9.36 12.61
#